data_AF-A0A7C6MF94-F1
#
_entry.id   AF-A0A7C6MF94-F1
#
_cell.length_a   1.000
_cell.length_b   1.000
_cell.length_c   1.000
_cell.angle_alpha   90.00
_cell.angle_beta   90.00
_cell.angle_gamma   90.00
#
_symmetry.space_group_name_H-M   'P 1'
#
loop_
_entity.id
_entity.type
_entity.pdbx_description
1 polymer ?
#
loop_
_entity_poly.entity_id
_entity_poly.type
_entity_poly.pdbx_seq_one_letter_code
_entity_poly.pdbx_strand_id
1 'polypeptide(L)' 'KRFVTIMNVAELPSVFTLDGGLTLYPSKTVSVFFDGNNLFNEQWMSLDGYPMPSRSVTIGITITGG' A
#
# COMPACT_ATOMS: atom_id res chain seq x y z
N LYS A 1 -29.00 -14.74 30.93
CA LYS A 1 -27.77 -13.91 31.06
C LYS A 1 -27.11 -13.85 29.69
N ARG A 2 -26.90 -12.63 29.17
CA ARG A 2 -26.15 -12.32 27.94
C ARG A 2 -24.82 -13.07 27.92
N PHE A 3 -24.54 -13.82 26.86
CA PHE A 3 -23.17 -14.06 26.43
C PHE A 3 -22.99 -13.31 25.12
N VAL A 4 -22.68 -12.03 25.28
CA VAL A 4 -22.01 -11.24 24.25
C VAL A 4 -20.56 -11.72 24.32
N THR A 5 -20.25 -12.77 23.58
CA THR A 5 -18.85 -13.11 23.27
C THR A 5 -18.75 -13.02 21.77
N ILE A 6 -18.68 -11.77 21.29
CA ILE A 6 -18.19 -11.52 19.93
C ILE A 6 -16.79 -12.14 19.94
N MET A 7 -16.60 -13.25 19.22
CA MET A 7 -15.30 -13.88 19.05
C MET A 7 -14.41 -12.90 18.32
N ASN A 8 -13.68 -12.09 19.08
CA ASN A 8 -12.88 -10.99 18.58
C ASN A 8 -11.42 -11.41 18.40
N VAL A 9 -11.16 -12.58 17.80
CA VAL A 9 -9.80 -13.12 17.73
C VAL A 9 -9.54 -13.79 16.38
N ALA A 10 -9.59 -13.00 15.31
CA ALA A 10 -8.67 -13.24 14.21
C ALA A 10 -7.39 -12.48 14.57
N GLU A 11 -6.50 -13.10 15.35
CA GLU A 11 -5.18 -12.55 15.64
C GLU A 11 -4.36 -12.57 14.35
N LEU A 12 -4.39 -11.45 13.62
CA LEU A 12 -3.52 -11.26 12.47
C LEU A 12 -2.10 -10.95 12.97
N PRO A 13 -1.07 -11.63 12.44
CA PRO A 13 0.30 -11.37 12.83
C PRO A 13 0.69 -9.93 12.48
N SER A 14 1.51 -9.31 13.32
CA SER A 14 2.12 -8.02 12.99
C SER A 14 3.01 -8.16 11.77
N VAL A 15 2.83 -7.27 10.80
CA VAL A 15 3.63 -7.22 9.56
C VAL A 15 4.35 -5.89 9.48
N PHE A 16 5.54 -5.90 8.89
CA PHE A 16 6.29 -4.70 8.55
C PHE A 16 6.41 -4.60 7.03
N THR A 17 5.87 -3.54 6.46
CA THR A 17 6.01 -3.23 5.04
C THR A 17 6.83 -1.95 4.85
N LEU A 18 7.48 -1.84 3.70
CA LEU A 18 8.16 -0.62 3.29
C LEU A 18 7.58 -0.16 1.96
N ASP A 19 7.13 1.09 1.94
CA ASP A 19 6.70 1.78 0.74
C ASP A 19 7.69 2.91 0.44
N GLY A 20 7.83 3.28 -0.83
CA GLY A 20 8.76 4.31 -1.25
C GLY A 20 8.34 4.95 -2.56
N GLY A 21 8.46 6.27 -2.62
CA GLY A 21 8.10 7.07 -3.79
C GLY A 21 9.23 8.01 -4.21
N LEU A 22 9.37 8.22 -5.51
CA LEU A 22 10.26 9.21 -6.10
C LEU A 22 9.48 10.02 -7.14
N THR A 23 9.44 11.34 -6.95
CA THR A 23 8.89 12.26 -7.95
C THR A 23 10.00 13.14 -8.50
N LEU A 24 10.15 13.12 -9.82
CA LEU A 24 11.09 13.93 -10.59
C LEU A 24 10.33 15.05 -11.29
N TYR A 25 10.89 16.26 -11.22
CA TYR A 25 10.35 17.45 -11.86
C TYR A 25 11.31 17.92 -12.96
N PRO A 26 11.34 17.26 -14.13
CA PRO A 26 12.21 17.67 -15.23
C PRO A 26 11.89 19.06 -15.77
N SER A 27 10.65 19.55 -15.61
CA SER A 27 10.25 20.91 -15.95
C SER A 27 9.17 21.42 -14.99
N LYS A 28 8.75 22.69 -15.17
CA LYS A 28 7.62 23.27 -14.41
C LYS A 28 6.25 22.70 -14.81
N THR A 29 6.18 22.02 -15.94
CA THR A 29 4.92 21.52 -16.54
C THR A 29 4.86 20.00 -16.60
N VAL A 30 5.96 19.31 -16.32
CA VAL A 30 6.05 17.85 -16.39
C VAL A 30 6.60 17.34 -15.07
N SER A 31 5.89 16.40 -14.45
CA SER A 31 6.40 15.60 -13.34
C SER A 31 6.28 14.12 -13.67
N VAL A 32 7.29 13.35 -13.30
CA VAL A 32 7.32 11.89 -13.42
C VAL A 32 7.38 11.32 -12.02
N PHE A 33 6.53 10.36 -11.68
CA PHE A 33 6.54 9.71 -10.37
C PHE A 33 6.71 8.20 -10.50
N PHE A 34 7.38 7.64 -9.50
CA PHE A 34 7.64 6.22 -9.31
C PHE A 34 7.24 5.88 -7.88
N ASP A 35 6.20 5.07 -7.70
CA ASP A 35 5.74 4.64 -6.39
C ASP A 35 5.86 3.12 -6.28
N GLY A 36 6.60 2.65 -5.30
CA GLY A 36 6.71 1.25 -4.94
C GLY A 36 5.98 0.98 -3.63
N ASN A 37 5.05 0.02 -3.66
CA ASN A 37 4.36 -0.45 -2.46
C ASN A 37 4.83 -1.85 -2.11
N ASN A 38 4.92 -2.14 -0.81
CA ASN A 38 5.33 -3.43 -0.28
C ASN A 38 6.66 -3.90 -0.90
N LEU A 39 7.71 -3.07 -0.79
CA LEU A 39 9.01 -3.29 -1.43
C LEU A 39 9.70 -4.59 -0.99
N PHE A 40 9.43 -5.05 0.24
CA PHE A 40 9.89 -6.34 0.76
C PHE A 40 9.05 -7.54 0.28
N ASN A 41 7.94 -7.29 -0.42
CA ASN A 41 7.04 -8.32 -0.96
C ASN A 41 6.44 -9.23 0.13
N GLU A 42 6.15 -8.65 1.29
CA GLU A 42 5.54 -9.38 2.40
C GLU A 42 4.11 -9.80 2.08
N GLN A 43 3.75 -11.03 2.45
CA GLN A 43 2.38 -11.54 2.30
C GLN A 43 1.64 -11.34 3.61
N TRP A 44 0.57 -10.56 3.58
CA TRP A 44 -0.23 -10.28 4.76
C TRP A 44 -1.69 -10.04 4.42
N MET A 45 -2.52 -10.06 5.45
CA MET A 45 -3.96 -9.86 5.35
C MET A 45 -4.33 -8.66 6.20
N SER A 46 -5.13 -7.74 5.67
CA SER A 46 -5.63 -6.58 6.43
C SER A 46 -6.81 -6.96 7.33
N LEU A 47 -7.58 -7.93 6.88
CA LEU A 47 -8.69 -8.59 7.56
C LEU A 47 -8.63 -10.07 7.19
N ASP A 48 -9.17 -10.93 8.05
CA ASP A 48 -9.24 -12.36 7.75
C ASP A 48 -9.98 -12.60 6.41
N GLY A 49 -9.37 -13.38 5.53
CA GLY A 49 -9.86 -13.62 4.16
C GLY A 49 -9.60 -12.50 3.13
N TYR A 50 -8.98 -11.37 3.52
CA TYR A 50 -8.64 -10.26 2.62
C TYR A 50 -7.12 -10.09 2.49
N PRO A 51 -6.48 -10.84 1.58
CA PRO A 51 -5.05 -10.72 1.32
C PRO A 51 -4.74 -9.35 0.69
N MET A 52 -3.71 -8.71 1.21
CA MET A 52 -3.22 -7.45 0.66
C MET A 52 -2.38 -7.71 -0.59
N PRO A 53 -2.34 -6.75 -1.54
CA PRO A 53 -1.50 -6.88 -2.71
C PRO A 53 -0.04 -7.13 -2.36
N SER A 54 0.60 -7.99 -3.16
CA SER A 54 2.04 -8.18 -3.14
C SER A 54 2.77 -6.92 -3.60
N ARG A 55 4.10 -6.99 -3.75
CA ARG A 55 4.89 -5.86 -4.26
C ARG A 55 4.31 -5.30 -5.56
N SER A 56 4.11 -3.99 -5.59
CA SER A 56 3.65 -3.28 -6.80
C SER A 56 4.52 -2.05 -7.06
N VAL A 57 4.68 -1.71 -8.34
CA VAL A 57 5.39 -0.52 -8.80
C VAL A 57 4.48 0.24 -9.77
N THR A 58 4.22 1.50 -9.46
CA THR A 58 3.43 2.42 -10.29
C THR A 58 4.35 3.48 -10.86
N ILE A 59 4.24 3.72 -12.16
CA ILE A 59 4.99 4.77 -12.85
C ILE A 59 3.98 5.66 -13.55
N GLY A 60 4.12 6.97 -13.40
CA GLY A 60 3.22 7.91 -14.05
C GLY A 60 3.89 9.21 -14.45
N ILE A 61 3.23 9.90 -15.37
CA ILE A 61 3.65 11.20 -15.89
C ILE A 61 2.44 12.13 -15.76
N THR A 62 2.66 13.30 -15.17
CA THR A 62 1.67 14.38 -15.10
C THR A 62 2.18 15.54 -15.94
N ILE A 63 1.31 16.05 -16.80
CA ILE A 63 1.57 17.23 -17.62
C ILE A 63 0.57 18.30 -17.19
N THR A 64 1.07 19.38 -16.60
CA THR A 64 0.30 20.58 -16.28
C THR A 64 0.57 21.62 -17.37
N GLY A 65 -0.33 21.69 -18.35
CA GLY A 65 -0.35 22.70 -19.39
C GLY A 65 -1.65 23.51 -19.31
N GLY A 66 -1.50 24.83 -19.24
CA GLY A 66 -2.54 25.82 -19.52
C GLY A 66 -2.32 26.44 -20.88
#